data_AF-A0A9P0MHT3-F1
#
_entry.id   AF-A0A9P0MHT3-F1
#
_cell.length_a   1.000
_cell.length_b   1.000
_cell.length_c   1.000
_cell.angle_alpha   90.00
_cell.angle_beta   90.00
_cell.angle_gamma   90.00
#
_symmetry.space_group_name_H-M   'P 1'
#
loop_
_entity.id
_entity.type
_entity.pdbx_description
1 polymer ?
#
loop_
_entity_poly.entity_id
_entity_poly.type
_entity_poly.pdbx_seq_one_letter_code
_entity_poly.pdbx_strand_id
1 'polypeptide(L)'
;MGSKTICQVIKEKIPKCSKPIIDLITPCVEEQHQYLVRLTFKMVQALMDQACNSTVEELLELFNPCVIDVEEEEENKFESCKRINEKMKDDLIPTKEEMCKLKSDGYDCMKELTKKCENPLTKKSSLDFAKVADDVLADMCA
;
A
#
# COMPACT_ATOMS: atom_id res chain seq x y z
N MET A 1 33.83 4.60 -5.11
CA MET A 1 32.59 4.72 -4.32
C MET A 1 31.60 5.51 -5.17
N GLY A 2 30.48 5.02 -5.71
CA GLY A 2 29.95 3.69 -6.00
C GLY A 2 28.89 3.89 -7.10
N SER A 3 28.89 3.07 -8.15
CA SER A 3 28.11 3.26 -9.40
C SER A 3 26.68 2.70 -9.34
N LYS A 4 26.13 2.46 -8.13
CA LYS A 4 24.81 1.84 -7.97
C LYS A 4 23.72 2.90 -7.89
N THR A 5 22.62 2.68 -8.58
CA THR A 5 21.44 3.55 -8.49
C THR A 5 20.72 3.34 -7.15
N ILE A 6 19.92 4.32 -6.72
CA ILE A 6 19.09 4.23 -5.50
C ILE A 6 18.24 2.95 -5.51
N CYS A 7 17.66 2.59 -6.66
CA CYS A 7 16.85 1.38 -6.81
C CYS A 7 17.63 0.08 -6.65
N GLN A 8 18.88 0.02 -7.12
CA GLN A 8 19.74 -1.13 -6.87
C GLN A 8 20.08 -1.25 -5.38
N VAL A 9 20.31 -0.12 -4.70
CA VAL A 9 20.54 -0.11 -3.26
C VAL A 9 19.30 -0.59 -2.51
N ILE A 10 18.11 -0.12 -2.88
CA ILE A 10 16.84 -0.54 -2.27
C ILE A 10 16.68 -2.06 -2.37
N LYS A 11 16.76 -2.62 -3.58
CA LYS A 11 16.59 -4.07 -3.83
C LYS A 11 17.58 -4.93 -3.04
N GLU A 12 18.85 -4.51 -2.95
CA GLU A 12 19.89 -5.31 -2.33
C GLU A 12 19.99 -5.14 -0.81
N LYS A 13 19.69 -3.95 -0.29
CA LYS A 13 20.04 -3.54 1.08
C LYS A 13 18.82 -3.41 1.99
N ILE A 14 17.70 -2.89 1.50
CA ILE A 14 16.51 -2.69 2.35
C ILE A 14 16.07 -3.98 3.03
N PRO A 15 15.94 -5.15 2.35
CA PRO A 15 15.54 -6.39 3.02
C PRO A 15 16.52 -6.83 4.13
N LYS A 16 17.81 -6.53 3.96
CA LYS A 16 18.86 -6.91 4.92
C LYS A 16 18.91 -5.93 6.10
N CYS A 17 18.68 -4.65 5.85
CA CYS A 17 18.70 -3.60 6.86
C CYS A 17 17.40 -3.55 7.66
N SER A 18 16.25 -3.90 7.07
CA SER A 18 14.96 -3.92 7.76
C SER A 18 14.80 -5.17 8.63
N LYS A 19 15.42 -6.30 8.28
CA LYS A 19 15.28 -7.56 9.02
C LYS A 19 15.61 -7.44 10.52
N PRO A 20 16.76 -6.89 10.95
CA PRO A 20 17.03 -6.70 12.38
C PRO A 20 16.01 -5.79 13.08
N ILE A 21 15.47 -4.80 12.37
CA ILE A 21 14.45 -3.89 12.89
C ILE A 21 13.13 -4.65 13.08
N ILE A 22 12.71 -5.44 12.10
CA ILE A 22 11.52 -6.31 12.19
C ILE A 22 11.67 -7.26 13.38
N ASP A 23 12.82 -7.94 13.47
CA ASP A 23 13.09 -8.92 14.51
C ASP A 23 13.15 -8.28 15.91
N LEU A 24 13.55 -7.00 16.01
CA LEU A 24 13.57 -6.21 17.26
C LEU A 24 12.17 -5.71 17.66
N ILE A 25 11.36 -5.23 16.71
CA ILE A 25 10.06 -4.60 16.98
C ILE A 25 8.95 -5.64 17.14
N THR A 26 8.99 -6.75 16.39
CA THR A 26 7.92 -7.76 16.41
C THR A 26 7.59 -8.25 17.83
N PRO A 27 8.57 -8.55 18.72
CA PRO A 27 8.29 -8.96 20.10
C PRO A 27 7.72 -7.85 21.00
N CYS A 28 7.84 -6.57 20.62
CA CYS A 28 7.27 -5.44 21.35
C CYS A 28 5.78 -5.24 21.08
N VAL A 29 5.22 -6.00 20.13
CA VAL A 29 3.82 -5.95 19.73
C VAL A 29 3.10 -7.21 20.22
N GLU A 30 1.85 -7.05 20.64
CA GLU A 30 1.00 -8.18 21.03
C GLU A 30 0.91 -9.22 19.90
N GLU A 31 0.84 -10.50 20.27
CA GLU A 31 0.91 -11.63 19.33
C GLU A 31 -0.09 -11.49 18.16
N GLN A 32 -1.32 -11.06 18.46
CA GLN A 32 -2.40 -10.82 17.49
C GLN A 32 -2.10 -9.73 16.44
N HIS A 33 -1.14 -8.83 16.71
CA HIS A 33 -0.75 -7.72 15.84
C HIS A 33 0.65 -7.84 15.25
N GLN A 34 1.44 -8.87 15.61
CA GLN A 34 2.78 -9.10 15.04
C GLN A 34 2.77 -9.25 13.51
N TYR A 35 1.65 -9.75 12.98
CA TYR A 35 1.37 -9.79 11.55
C TYR A 35 1.53 -8.43 10.87
N LEU A 36 1.05 -7.35 11.49
CA LEU A 36 1.04 -6.02 10.91
C LEU A 36 2.44 -5.46 10.73
N VAL A 37 3.36 -5.76 11.66
CA VAL A 37 4.77 -5.37 11.50
C VAL A 37 5.31 -5.95 10.19
N ARG A 38 5.13 -7.26 9.97
CA ARG A 38 5.58 -7.92 8.74
C ARG A 38 4.87 -7.40 7.50
N LEU A 39 3.55 -7.18 7.59
CA LEU A 39 2.75 -6.62 6.49
C LEU A 39 3.28 -5.25 6.07
N THR A 40 3.48 -4.33 7.01
CA THR A 40 3.99 -2.98 6.74
C THR A 40 5.33 -3.00 6.04
N PHE A 41 6.28 -3.83 6.49
CA PHE A 41 7.59 -3.91 5.85
C PHE A 41 7.52 -4.52 4.44
N LYS A 42 6.71 -5.57 4.24
CA LYS A 42 6.48 -6.13 2.89
C LYS A 42 5.83 -5.10 1.96
N MET A 43 4.85 -4.35 2.47
CA MET A 43 4.13 -3.31 1.75
C MET A 43 5.09 -2.22 1.28
N VAL A 44 5.87 -1.64 2.19
CA VAL A 44 6.86 -0.61 1.87
C VAL A 44 7.87 -1.12 0.84
N GLN A 45 8.37 -2.36 1.01
CA GLN A 45 9.32 -2.94 0.07
C GLN A 45 8.73 -3.11 -1.33
N ALA A 46 7.49 -3.61 -1.43
CA ALA A 46 6.82 -3.81 -2.71
C ALA A 46 6.50 -2.48 -3.42
N LEU A 47 6.05 -1.47 -2.68
CA LEU A 47 5.79 -0.13 -3.22
C LEU A 47 7.10 0.56 -3.67
N MET A 48 8.20 0.37 -2.95
CA MET A 48 9.52 0.85 -3.37
C MET A 48 10.01 0.14 -4.64
N ASP A 49 9.77 -1.17 -4.78
CA ASP A 49 10.10 -1.89 -6.01
C ASP A 49 9.25 -1.38 -7.19
N GLN A 50 7.95 -1.20 -6.98
CA GLN A 50 7.07 -0.59 -7.97
C GLN A 50 7.58 0.79 -8.39
N ALA A 51 7.87 1.67 -7.43
CA ALA A 51 8.42 3.00 -7.73
C ALA A 51 9.73 2.96 -8.51
N CYS A 52 10.56 1.94 -8.27
CA CYS A 52 11.81 1.73 -8.99
C CYS A 52 11.67 1.17 -10.40
N ASN A 53 10.50 0.60 -10.73
CA ASN A 53 10.16 0.12 -12.05
C ASN A 53 9.23 1.10 -12.80
N SER A 54 8.78 2.17 -12.15
CA SER A 54 8.00 3.26 -12.73
C SER A 54 8.87 4.38 -13.29
N THR A 55 8.32 5.12 -14.25
CA THR A 55 8.86 6.39 -14.70
C THR A 55 8.60 7.51 -13.67
N VAL A 56 9.38 8.60 -13.74
CA VAL A 56 9.14 9.79 -12.89
C VAL A 56 7.74 10.38 -13.16
N GLU A 57 7.28 10.37 -14.40
CA GLU A 57 5.95 10.84 -14.78
C GLU A 57 4.86 10.00 -14.08
N GLU A 58 4.97 8.67 -14.14
CA GLU A 58 4.04 7.77 -13.43
C GLU A 58 4.01 8.01 -11.91
N LEU A 59 5.16 8.34 -11.31
CA LEU A 59 5.25 8.68 -9.88
C LEU A 59 4.62 10.03 -9.55
N LEU A 60 4.81 11.03 -10.40
CA LEU A 60 4.19 12.36 -10.21
C LEU A 60 2.67 12.28 -10.32
N GLU A 61 2.16 11.39 -11.17
CA GLU A 61 0.72 11.16 -11.29
C GLU A 61 0.06 10.57 -10.03
N LEU A 62 0.83 9.96 -9.12
CA LEU A 62 0.27 9.57 -7.81
C LEU A 62 -0.14 10.78 -6.97
N PHE A 63 0.41 11.96 -7.27
CA PHE A 63 0.07 13.23 -6.62
C PHE A 63 -1.01 14.01 -7.35
N ASN A 64 -1.66 13.40 -8.34
CA ASN A 64 -2.73 14.06 -9.07
C ASN A 64 -3.92 14.33 -8.15
N PRO A 65 -4.43 15.58 -8.07
CA PRO A 65 -5.59 15.94 -7.25
C PRO A 65 -6.83 15.07 -7.49
N CYS A 66 -6.98 14.51 -8.69
CA CYS A 66 -8.10 13.62 -8.98
C CYS A 66 -8.18 12.41 -8.03
N VAL A 67 -7.04 11.97 -7.50
CA VAL A 67 -6.91 10.82 -6.60
C VAL A 67 -6.68 11.24 -5.15
N ILE A 68 -5.93 12.32 -4.90
CA ILE A 68 -5.59 12.76 -3.53
C ILE A 68 -6.68 13.63 -2.89
N ASP A 69 -7.35 14.49 -3.66
CA ASP A 69 -8.32 15.46 -3.12
C ASP A 69 -9.76 14.93 -3.21
N VAL A 70 -9.94 13.62 -3.01
CA VAL A 70 -11.28 13.03 -2.93
C VAL A 70 -11.84 13.31 -1.53
N GLU A 71 -12.96 14.02 -1.46
CA GLU A 71 -13.65 14.25 -0.19
C GLU A 71 -14.14 12.92 0.41
N GLU A 72 -14.08 12.78 1.73
CA GLU A 72 -14.48 11.55 2.42
C GLU A 72 -15.93 11.14 2.10
N GLU A 73 -16.81 12.13 1.91
CA GLU A 73 -18.20 11.89 1.48
C GLU A 73 -18.29 11.29 0.08
N GLU A 74 -17.39 11.63 -0.83
CA GLU A 74 -17.33 11.03 -2.16
C GLU A 74 -16.75 9.63 -2.12
N GLU A 75 -15.71 9.42 -1.32
CA GLU A 75 -15.08 8.11 -1.14
C GLU A 75 -16.06 7.11 -0.52
N ASN A 76 -16.79 7.51 0.52
CA ASN A 76 -17.75 6.67 1.23
C ASN A 76 -19.01 6.33 0.40
N LYS A 77 -19.18 6.88 -0.81
CA LYS A 77 -20.22 6.43 -1.78
C LYS A 77 -19.93 5.02 -2.30
N PHE A 78 -18.67 4.59 -2.26
CA PHE A 78 -18.25 3.27 -2.73
C PHE A 78 -18.10 2.33 -1.54
N GLU A 79 -18.84 1.23 -1.55
CA GLU A 79 -18.88 0.26 -0.46
C GLU A 79 -17.50 -0.31 -0.10
N SER A 80 -16.61 -0.48 -1.08
CA SER A 80 -15.22 -0.93 -0.84
C SER A 80 -14.42 0.09 -0.03
N CYS A 81 -14.48 1.38 -0.40
CA CYS A 81 -13.80 2.44 0.34
C CYS A 81 -14.39 2.63 1.74
N LYS A 82 -15.72 2.58 1.84
CA LYS A 82 -16.43 2.69 3.11
C LYS A 82 -16.00 1.60 4.11
N ARG A 83 -15.88 0.34 3.67
CA ARG A 83 -15.40 -0.76 4.53
C ARG A 83 -13.98 -0.55 5.05
N ILE A 84 -13.09 -0.02 4.21
CA ILE A 84 -11.73 0.34 4.62
C ILE A 84 -11.78 1.43 5.68
N ASN A 85 -12.51 2.51 5.41
CA ASN A 85 -12.63 3.65 6.32
C ASN A 85 -13.25 3.24 7.66
N GLU A 86 -14.31 2.43 7.66
CA GLU A 86 -14.91 1.89 8.88
C GLU A 86 -13.93 1.04 9.68
N LYS A 87 -13.08 0.25 9.03
CA LYS A 87 -12.05 -0.55 9.72
C LYS A 87 -10.85 0.22 10.22
N MET A 88 -10.60 1.40 9.68
CA MET A 88 -9.51 2.28 10.11
C MET A 88 -9.96 3.39 11.07
N LYS A 89 -11.27 3.57 11.28
CA LYS A 89 -11.86 4.65 12.11
C LYS A 89 -11.80 4.39 13.61
N ASP A 90 -11.90 3.13 14.02
CA ASP A 90 -11.70 2.77 15.41
C ASP A 90 -10.19 2.78 15.65
N ASP A 91 -9.67 3.48 16.67
CA ASP A 91 -8.24 3.49 17.07
C ASP A 91 -7.69 2.09 17.48
N LEU A 92 -8.42 1.03 17.12
CA LEU A 92 -8.09 -0.36 17.27
C LEU A 92 -7.15 -0.78 16.14
N ILE A 93 -6.02 -1.35 16.54
CA ILE A 93 -5.09 -1.98 15.62
C ILE A 93 -5.79 -3.22 15.02
N PRO A 94 -5.95 -3.35 13.69
CA PRO A 94 -6.72 -4.45 13.11
C PRO A 94 -6.01 -5.80 13.29
N THR A 95 -6.79 -6.86 13.46
CA THR A 95 -6.26 -8.23 13.47
C THR A 95 -5.92 -8.70 12.05
N LYS A 96 -5.14 -9.79 11.93
CA LYS A 96 -4.90 -10.45 10.63
C LYS A 96 -6.20 -10.79 9.92
N GLU A 97 -7.18 -11.37 10.63
CA GLU A 97 -8.46 -11.78 10.05
C GLU A 97 -9.23 -10.58 9.49
N GLU A 98 -9.25 -9.46 10.22
CA GLU A 98 -9.90 -8.23 9.77
C GLU A 98 -9.20 -7.63 8.55
N MET A 99 -7.87 -7.59 8.54
CA MET A 99 -7.12 -7.17 7.35
C MET A 99 -7.40 -8.05 6.14
N CYS A 100 -7.52 -9.37 6.33
CA CYS A 100 -7.82 -10.30 5.24
C CYS A 100 -9.25 -10.17 4.71
N LYS A 101 -10.19 -9.64 5.50
CA LYS A 101 -11.55 -9.31 5.03
C LYS A 101 -11.57 -8.11 4.09
N LEU A 102 -10.54 -7.25 4.12
CA LEU A 102 -10.38 -6.11 3.22
C LEU A 102 -9.61 -6.46 1.94
N LYS A 103 -9.36 -7.75 1.68
CA LYS A 103 -8.70 -8.18 0.46
C LYS A 103 -9.51 -7.70 -0.75
N SER A 104 -8.81 -7.08 -1.69
CA SER A 104 -9.34 -6.45 -2.90
C SER A 104 -10.20 -5.21 -2.70
N ASP A 105 -10.63 -4.88 -1.47
CA ASP A 105 -11.34 -3.63 -1.18
C ASP A 105 -10.49 -2.41 -1.52
N GLY A 106 -9.18 -2.43 -1.22
CA GLY A 106 -8.27 -1.32 -1.52
C GLY A 106 -8.14 -1.07 -3.03
N TYR A 107 -7.98 -2.14 -3.81
CA TYR A 107 -7.89 -2.04 -5.26
C TYR A 107 -9.23 -1.63 -5.89
N ASP A 108 -10.34 -2.20 -5.43
CA ASP A 108 -11.68 -1.88 -5.93
C ASP A 108 -12.06 -0.44 -5.57
N CYS A 109 -11.72 0.03 -4.37
CA CYS A 109 -11.86 1.43 -3.98
C CYS A 109 -11.09 2.34 -4.95
N MET A 110 -9.79 2.08 -5.17
CA MET A 110 -8.98 2.89 -6.08
C MET A 110 -9.53 2.86 -7.51
N LYS A 111 -10.08 1.73 -7.96
CA LYS A 111 -10.71 1.60 -9.27
C LYS A 111 -11.96 2.46 -9.40
N GLU A 112 -12.77 2.58 -8.36
CA GLU A 112 -13.91 3.49 -8.37
C GLU A 112 -13.46 4.96 -8.35
N LEU A 113 -12.52 5.31 -7.47
CA LEU A 113 -12.00 6.68 -7.33
C LEU A 113 -11.35 7.20 -8.63
N THR A 114 -10.62 6.34 -9.34
CA THR A 114 -9.93 6.72 -10.58
C THR A 114 -10.84 6.80 -11.80
N LYS A 115 -12.11 6.37 -11.74
CA LYS A 115 -13.03 6.45 -12.89
C LYS A 115 -13.20 7.88 -13.39
N LYS A 116 -13.31 8.85 -12.47
CA LYS A 116 -13.50 10.27 -12.77
C LYS A 116 -12.25 10.97 -13.33
N CYS A 117 -11.07 10.36 -13.21
CA CYS A 117 -9.87 10.98 -13.76
C CYS A 117 -9.92 10.99 -15.29
N GLU A 118 -9.48 12.07 -15.92
CA GLU A 118 -9.43 12.12 -17.39
C GLU A 118 -8.10 11.60 -17.91
N ASN A 119 -7.01 11.85 -17.16
CA ASN A 119 -5.68 11.44 -17.55
C ASN A 119 -5.51 9.90 -17.39
N PRO A 120 -5.25 9.17 -18.49
CA PRO A 120 -5.09 7.72 -18.45
C PRO A 120 -3.84 7.28 -17.68
N LEU A 121 -2.80 8.12 -17.63
CA LEU A 121 -1.59 7.82 -16.87
C LEU A 121 -1.85 7.84 -15.37
N THR A 122 -2.64 8.80 -14.88
CA THR A 122 -3.11 8.84 -13.49
C THR A 122 -3.84 7.56 -13.12
N LYS A 123 -4.82 7.14 -13.93
CA LYS A 123 -5.56 5.90 -13.66
C LYS A 123 -4.64 4.70 -13.56
N LYS A 124 -3.76 4.55 -14.55
CA LYS A 124 -2.82 3.43 -14.62
C LYS A 124 -1.89 3.43 -13.41
N SER A 125 -1.22 4.55 -13.12
CA SER A 125 -0.29 4.66 -12.00
C SER A 125 -0.96 4.33 -10.67
N SER A 126 -2.11 4.92 -10.37
CA SER A 126 -2.82 4.68 -9.11
C SER A 126 -3.29 3.23 -8.99
N LEU A 127 -3.79 2.63 -10.07
CA LEU A 127 -4.18 1.22 -10.10
C LEU A 127 -3.00 0.27 -9.95
N ASP A 128 -1.87 0.55 -10.58
CA ASP A 128 -0.67 -0.29 -10.48
C ASP A 128 -0.15 -0.32 -9.04
N PHE A 129 -0.10 0.84 -8.36
CA PHE A 129 0.31 0.91 -6.95
C PHE A 129 -0.72 0.28 -6.00
N ALA A 130 -2.01 0.51 -6.20
CA ALA A 130 -3.06 -0.13 -5.41
C ALA A 130 -3.05 -1.65 -5.60
N LYS A 131 -2.77 -2.14 -6.81
CA LYS A 131 -2.64 -3.55 -7.11
C LYS A 131 -1.47 -4.19 -6.37
N VAL A 132 -0.31 -3.52 -6.33
CA VAL A 132 0.85 -3.99 -5.55
C VAL A 132 0.49 -4.14 -4.07
N ALA A 133 -0.26 -3.18 -3.51
CA ALA A 133 -0.73 -3.28 -2.14
C ALA A 133 -1.69 -4.47 -1.93
N ASP A 134 -2.62 -4.68 -2.86
CA ASP A 134 -3.55 -5.81 -2.80
C ASP A 134 -2.83 -7.15 -2.91
N ASP A 135 -1.86 -7.27 -3.83
CA ASP A 135 -1.08 -8.50 -4.02
C ASP A 135 -0.26 -8.84 -2.77
N VAL A 136 0.30 -7.84 -2.05
CA VAL A 136 0.99 -8.05 -0.77
C VAL A 136 0.03 -8.52 0.32
N LEU A 137 -1.15 -7.90 0.43
CA LEU A 137 -2.17 -8.31 1.40
C LEU A 137 -2.65 -9.74 1.09
N ALA A 138 -2.85 -10.07 -0.18
CA ALA A 138 -3.26 -11.38 -0.65
C ALA A 138 -2.23 -12.47 -0.29
N ASP A 139 -0.94 -12.23 -0.50
CA ASP A 139 0.17 -13.15 -0.12
C ASP A 139 0.20 -13.40 1.39
N MET A 140 -0.05 -12.36 2.18
CA MET A 140 -0.04 -12.43 3.64
C MET A 140 -1.28 -13.14 4.23
N CYS A 141 -2.35 -13.22 3.46
CA CYS A 141 -3.62 -13.88 3.81
C CYS A 141 -3.77 -15.29 3.24
N ALA A 142 -2.85 -15.74 2.38
CA ALA A 142 -2.72 -17.12 1.94
C ALA A 142 -2.10 -18.01 3.03
#